data_AF-A0A3C1AA29-F1
#
_entry.id   AF-A0A3C1AA29-F1
#
_cell.length_a   1.000
_cell.length_b   1.000
_cell.length_c   1.000
_cell.angle_alpha   90.00
_cell.angle_beta   90.00
_cell.angle_gamma   90.00
#
_symmetry.space_group_name_H-M   'P 1'
#
loop_
_entity.id
_entity.type
_entity.pdbx_description
1 polymer ?
#
loop_
_entity_poly.entity_id
_entity_poly.type
_entity_poly.pdbx_seq_one_letter_code
_entity_poly.pdbx_strand_id
1 'polypeptide(L)'
;MNWSQAINASLSETENHFIFHGAVNCFTYLGKEIVHRRKIVKTKNKPEWVVEDEMLHMPEGMTMRQLWHSPNEKVRFFSPFIEPKTKKGWRLLYYGVKEPTLQTEFCSSDHKVETTIAVL
;
A
#
# COMPACT_ATOMS: atom_id res chain seq x y z
N MET A 1 -26.53 3.24 -1.04
CA MET A 1 -25.29 4.03 -1.16
C MET A 1 -24.32 3.56 -0.09
N ASN A 2 -23.37 2.68 -0.41
CA ASN A 2 -22.25 2.33 0.47
C ASN A 2 -20.96 2.63 -0.32
N TRP A 3 -20.62 3.92 -0.43
CA TRP A 3 -19.56 4.38 -1.33
C TRP A 3 -18.16 4.05 -0.79
N SER A 4 -18.00 4.01 0.53
CA SER A 4 -16.79 3.48 1.14
C SER A 4 -17.04 2.04 1.59
N GLN A 5 -16.28 1.10 1.01
CA GLN A 5 -16.07 -0.23 1.61
C GLN A 5 -15.20 -0.15 2.89
N ALA A 6 -15.20 0.99 3.57
CA ALA A 6 -14.41 1.25 4.76
C ALA A 6 -15.09 0.63 5.98
N ILE A 7 -14.31 -0.10 6.76
CA ILE A 7 -14.70 -0.66 8.06
C ILE A 7 -14.36 0.35 9.15
N ASN A 8 -13.14 0.90 9.11
CA ASN A 8 -12.70 1.95 10.01
C ASN A 8 -11.57 2.79 9.39
N ALA A 9 -11.37 3.97 9.97
CA ALA A 9 -10.21 4.81 9.74
C ALA A 9 -9.93 5.63 11.01
N SER A 10 -8.67 5.72 11.40
CA SER A 10 -8.22 6.60 12.48
C SER A 10 -6.89 7.23 12.12
N LEU A 11 -6.68 8.44 12.61
CA LEU A 11 -5.43 9.17 12.52
C LEU A 11 -5.08 9.63 13.93
N SER A 12 -3.88 9.30 14.38
CA SER A 12 -3.31 9.79 15.63
C SER A 12 -1.99 10.49 15.36
N GLU A 13 -1.63 11.37 16.28
CA GLU A 13 -0.38 12.10 16.24
C GLU A 13 0.36 11.86 17.55
N THR A 14 1.65 11.56 17.44
CA THR A 14 2.59 11.53 18.55
C THR A 14 3.54 12.71 18.40
N GLU A 15 4.46 12.90 19.35
CA GLU A 15 5.51 13.91 19.23
C GLU A 15 6.28 13.79 17.90
N ASN A 16 6.59 12.54 17.48
CA ASN A 16 7.50 12.27 16.37
C ASN A 16 6.82 11.75 15.08
N HIS A 17 5.55 11.36 15.14
CA HIS A 17 4.89 10.67 14.02
C HIS A 17 3.43 11.08 13.82
N PHE A 18 2.99 11.04 12.57
CA PHE A 18 1.58 10.87 12.22
C PHE A 18 1.31 9.39 11.92
N ILE A 19 0.27 8.81 12.50
CA ILE A 19 -0.04 7.38 12.40
C ILE A 19 -1.47 7.23 11.92
N PHE A 20 -1.63 6.71 10.71
CA PHE A 20 -2.92 6.34 10.15
C PHE A 20 -3.16 4.84 10.30
N HIS A 21 -4.37 4.45 10.67
CA HIS A 21 -4.89 3.10 10.56
C HIS A 21 -6.16 3.11 9.74
N GLY A 22 -6.29 2.19 8.79
CA GLY A 22 -7.52 1.99 8.04
C GLY A 22 -7.78 0.52 7.77
N ALA A 23 -9.05 0.16 7.69
CA ALA A 23 -9.50 -1.16 7.29
C ALA A 23 -10.61 -1.05 6.26
N VAL A 24 -10.54 -1.86 5.21
CA VAL A 24 -11.53 -1.90 4.12
C VAL A 24 -11.90 -3.34 3.76
N ASN A 25 -13.13 -3.53 3.30
CA ASN A 25 -13.64 -4.77 2.73
C ASN A 25 -13.84 -4.62 1.21
N CYS A 26 -12.74 -4.57 0.45
CA CYS A 26 -12.79 -4.28 -0.98
C CYS A 26 -12.75 -5.52 -1.89
N PHE A 27 -12.64 -6.73 -1.33
CA PHE A 27 -12.47 -7.98 -2.09
C PHE A 27 -13.74 -8.85 -2.13
N THR A 28 -14.91 -8.21 -2.22
CA THR A 28 -16.23 -8.87 -2.08
C THR A 28 -16.50 -10.00 -3.09
N TYR A 29 -15.84 -9.98 -4.26
CA TYR A 29 -15.92 -11.07 -5.25
C TYR A 29 -15.01 -12.27 -4.94
N LEU A 30 -13.87 -12.05 -4.26
CA LEU A 30 -12.94 -13.11 -3.87
C LEU A 30 -13.35 -13.74 -2.52
N GLY A 31 -13.93 -12.93 -1.64
CA GLY A 31 -14.46 -13.37 -0.36
C GLY A 31 -15.01 -12.16 0.38
N LYS A 32 -16.30 -12.22 0.74
CA LYS A 32 -16.99 -11.11 1.44
C LYS A 32 -16.41 -10.80 2.83
N GLU A 33 -15.64 -11.72 3.39
CA GLU A 33 -15.03 -11.59 4.71
C GLU A 33 -13.57 -11.09 4.64
N ILE A 34 -12.99 -10.93 3.45
CA ILE A 34 -11.61 -10.49 3.29
C ILE A 34 -11.49 -9.02 3.71
N VAL A 35 -10.61 -8.75 4.66
CA VAL A 35 -10.35 -7.40 5.15
C VAL A 35 -8.92 -7.00 4.86
N HIS A 36 -8.72 -5.87 4.19
CA HIS A 36 -7.41 -5.23 4.05
C HIS A 36 -7.24 -4.19 5.14
N ARG A 37 -6.23 -4.37 5.99
CA ARG A 37 -5.78 -3.37 6.96
C ARG A 37 -4.52 -2.69 6.45
N ARG A 38 -4.47 -1.37 6.58
CA ARG A 38 -3.28 -0.56 6.30
C ARG A 38 -2.96 0.30 7.51
N LYS A 39 -1.69 0.29 7.91
CA LYS A 39 -1.11 1.27 8.83
C LYS A 39 -0.07 2.08 8.07
N ILE A 40 -0.11 3.39 8.22
CA ILE A 40 0.89 4.31 7.64
C ILE A 40 1.48 5.13 8.77
N VAL A 41 2.81 5.08 8.91
CA VAL A 41 3.55 5.89 9.86
C VAL A 41 4.40 6.89 9.08
N LYS A 42 4.16 8.18 9.32
CA LYS A 42 4.97 9.27 8.77
C LYS A 42 5.79 9.90 9.88
N THR A 43 7.11 9.75 9.81
CA THR A 43 8.04 10.42 10.70
C THR A 43 8.08 11.93 10.40
N LYS A 44 7.89 12.76 11.42
CA LYS A 44 8.00 14.22 11.29
C LYS A 44 9.42 14.61 10.89
N ASN A 45 9.54 15.65 10.07
CA ASN A 45 10.81 16.19 9.58
C ASN A 45 11.69 15.21 8.77
N LYS A 46 11.19 14.03 8.41
CA LYS A 46 11.86 13.09 7.50
C LYS A 46 10.97 12.79 6.30
N PRO A 47 11.47 12.78 5.05
CA PRO A 47 10.66 12.42 3.88
C PRO A 47 10.51 10.90 3.76
N GLU A 48 10.05 10.26 4.82
CA GLU A 48 9.98 8.81 4.97
C GLU A 48 8.62 8.39 5.55
N TRP A 49 8.03 7.35 4.97
CA TRP A 49 6.80 6.71 5.43
C TRP A 49 7.03 5.21 5.53
N VAL A 50 6.57 4.59 6.61
CA VAL A 50 6.47 3.13 6.72
C VAL A 50 5.01 2.74 6.50
N VAL A 51 4.77 1.80 5.61
CA VAL A 51 3.43 1.32 5.25
C VAL A 51 3.38 -0.18 5.49
N GLU A 52 2.52 -0.58 6.43
CA GLU A 52 2.24 -1.98 6.76
C GLU A 52 0.84 -2.33 6.24
N ASP A 53 0.75 -3.37 5.42
CA ASP A 53 -0.51 -3.94 4.97
C ASP A 53 -0.67 -5.37 5.51
N GLU A 54 -1.88 -5.70 5.94
CA GLU A 54 -2.29 -7.04 6.37
C GLU A 54 -3.62 -7.43 5.71
N MET A 55 -3.70 -8.63 5.14
CA MET A 55 -4.96 -9.19 4.63
C MET A 55 -5.48 -10.25 5.59
N LEU A 56 -6.70 -10.06 6.09
CA LEU A 56 -7.38 -11.00 6.99
C LEU A 56 -8.40 -11.85 6.24
N HIS A 57 -8.60 -13.07 6.73
CA HIS A 57 -9.53 -14.06 6.17
C HIS A 57 -9.29 -14.38 4.69
N MET A 58 -8.03 -14.28 4.26
CA MET A 58 -7.63 -14.69 2.92
C MET A 58 -7.77 -16.21 2.77
N PRO A 59 -8.35 -16.69 1.66
CA PRO A 59 -8.35 -18.11 1.33
C PRO A 59 -6.94 -18.69 1.26
N GLU A 60 -6.79 -19.95 1.65
CA GLU A 60 -5.52 -20.66 1.60
C GLU A 60 -4.96 -20.70 0.17
N GLY A 61 -3.63 -20.59 0.04
CA GLY A 61 -2.94 -20.61 -1.26
C GLY A 61 -2.99 -19.29 -2.04
N MET A 62 -3.70 -18.27 -1.55
CA MET A 62 -3.65 -16.93 -2.14
C MET A 62 -2.44 -16.13 -1.65
N THR A 63 -1.93 -15.25 -2.51
CA THR A 63 -0.86 -14.30 -2.17
C THR A 63 -1.40 -12.88 -2.21
N MET A 64 -0.82 -12.00 -1.39
CA MET A 64 -1.06 -10.57 -1.46
C MET A 64 0.07 -9.86 -2.19
N ARG A 65 -0.26 -8.73 -2.81
CA ARG A 65 0.71 -7.87 -3.48
C ARG A 65 0.48 -6.42 -3.07
N GLN A 66 1.50 -5.78 -2.52
CA GLN A 66 1.52 -4.35 -2.33
C GLN A 66 2.18 -3.70 -3.55
N LEU A 67 1.51 -2.71 -4.14
CA LEU A 67 1.89 -2.10 -5.41
C LEU A 67 2.19 -0.61 -5.22
N TRP A 68 3.30 -0.16 -5.78
CA TRP A 68 3.75 1.23 -5.74
C TRP A 68 4.10 1.73 -7.14
N HIS A 69 3.72 2.97 -7.42
CA HIS A 69 4.02 3.65 -8.68
C HIS A 69 4.55 5.04 -8.38
N SER A 70 5.67 5.39 -9.00
CA SER A 70 6.17 6.77 -9.01
C SER A 70 6.83 7.06 -10.35
N PRO A 71 6.48 8.18 -11.02
CA PRO A 71 7.24 8.67 -12.17
C PRO A 71 8.53 9.40 -11.74
N ASN A 72 8.70 9.66 -10.44
CA ASN A 72 9.84 10.37 -9.89
C ASN A 72 10.89 9.38 -9.38
N GLU A 73 12.08 9.43 -9.98
CA GLU A 73 13.23 8.57 -9.66
C GLU A 73 13.81 8.80 -8.26
N LYS A 74 13.50 9.93 -7.63
CA LYS A 74 13.89 10.23 -6.24
C LYS A 74 13.06 9.46 -5.22
N VAL A 75 11.91 8.95 -5.61
CA VAL A 75 11.05 8.14 -4.72
C VAL A 75 11.53 6.70 -4.78
N ARG A 76 11.93 6.17 -3.64
CA ARG A 76 12.38 4.79 -3.46
C ARG A 76 11.35 4.03 -2.64
N PHE A 77 11.14 2.77 -3.02
CA PHE A 77 10.32 1.81 -2.29
C PHE A 77 11.21 0.63 -1.93
N PHE A 78 11.26 0.25 -0.66
CA PHE A 78 12.02 -0.91 -0.21
C PHE A 78 11.34 -1.58 0.97
N SER A 79 11.55 -2.89 1.10
CA SER A 79 11.10 -3.67 2.24
C SER A 79 12.31 -4.39 2.82
N PRO A 80 12.47 -4.44 4.15
CA PRO A 80 13.53 -5.22 4.77
C PRO A 80 13.29 -6.73 4.67
N PHE A 81 12.07 -7.17 4.31
CA PHE A 81 11.66 -8.57 4.34
C PHE A 81 11.41 -9.17 2.95
N ILE A 82 11.11 -8.34 1.95
CA ILE A 82 10.64 -8.80 0.64
C ILE A 82 11.41 -8.08 -0.47
N GLU A 83 12.02 -8.86 -1.36
CA GLU A 83 12.68 -8.32 -2.56
C GLU A 83 11.65 -7.70 -3.52
N PRO A 84 11.87 -6.45 -3.97
CA PRO A 84 10.95 -5.79 -4.89
C PRO A 84 11.00 -6.41 -6.28
N LYS A 85 9.83 -6.58 -6.91
CA LYS A 85 9.71 -6.89 -8.34
C LYS A 85 9.30 -5.62 -9.08
N THR A 86 10.05 -5.23 -10.10
CA THR A 86 9.73 -4.07 -10.92
C THR A 86 9.19 -4.47 -12.28
N LYS A 87 8.22 -3.72 -12.79
CA LYS A 87 7.69 -3.88 -14.15
C LYS A 87 7.15 -2.56 -14.70
N LYS A 88 6.81 -2.57 -16.00
CA LYS A 88 6.14 -1.45 -16.65
C LYS A 88 4.73 -1.26 -16.08
N GLY A 89 4.49 -0.10 -15.47
CA GLY A 89 3.18 0.41 -15.09
C GLY A 89 2.74 1.56 -15.99
N TRP A 90 1.61 2.17 -15.65
CA TRP A 90 1.02 3.28 -16.41
C TRP A 90 0.46 4.35 -15.49
N ARG A 91 0.62 5.62 -15.89
CA ARG A 91 0.07 6.81 -15.22
C ARG A 91 -0.74 7.61 -16.23
N LEU A 92 -1.92 8.08 -15.82
CA LEU A 92 -2.73 8.99 -16.62
C LEU A 92 -2.91 10.28 -15.83
N LEU A 93 -2.15 11.32 -16.16
CA LEU A 93 -2.32 12.63 -15.54
C LEU A 93 -3.50 13.40 -16.14
N TYR A 94 -3.75 13.20 -17.44
CA TYR A 94 -4.86 13.77 -18.17
C TYR A 94 -5.72 12.66 -18.76
N TYR A 95 -7.02 12.91 -18.89
CA TYR A 95 -7.93 11.95 -19.51
C TYR A 95 -7.46 11.63 -20.93
N GLY A 96 -7.37 10.34 -21.25
CA GLY A 96 -6.91 9.86 -22.55
C GLY A 96 -5.38 9.87 -22.77
N VAL A 97 -4.58 10.46 -21.87
CA VAL A 97 -3.11 10.50 -21.99
C VAL A 97 -2.49 9.45 -21.07
N LYS A 98 -1.90 8.41 -21.66
CA LYS A 98 -1.31 7.26 -20.95
C LYS A 98 0.21 7.29 -21.05
N GLU A 99 0.87 7.52 -19.93
CA GLU A 99 2.33 7.60 -19.82
C GLU A 99 2.88 6.34 -19.12
N PRO A 100 4.04 5.81 -19.55
CA PRO A 100 4.71 4.73 -18.82
C PRO A 100 5.25 5.22 -17.48
N THR A 101 5.16 4.37 -16.45
CA THR A 101 5.80 4.60 -15.14
C THR A 101 6.37 3.29 -14.62
N LEU A 102 7.29 3.33 -13.66
CA LEU A 102 7.74 2.12 -12.97
C LEU A 102 6.68 1.68 -11.95
N GLN A 103 6.38 0.38 -11.94
CA GLN A 103 5.58 -0.29 -10.91
C GLN A 103 6.49 -1.19 -10.10
N THR A 104 6.60 -0.91 -8.80
CA THR A 104 7.33 -1.74 -7.83
C THR A 104 6.32 -2.56 -7.02
N GLU A 105 6.60 -3.84 -6.82
CA GLU A 105 5.69 -4.75 -6.14
C GLU A 105 6.42 -5.56 -5.06
N PHE A 106 5.75 -5.71 -3.93
CA PHE A 106 6.15 -6.62 -2.86
C PHE A 106 5.06 -7.68 -2.74
N CYS A 107 5.45 -8.95 -2.85
CA CYS A 107 4.53 -10.08 -2.85
C CYS A 107 4.76 -10.93 -1.62
N SER A 108 3.68 -11.27 -0.90
CA SER A 108 3.76 -12.13 0.27
C SER A 108 2.69 -13.22 0.28
N SER A 109 3.08 -14.39 0.78
CA SER A 109 2.18 -15.51 1.09
C SER A 109 1.70 -15.50 2.54
N ASP A 110 2.33 -14.75 3.44
CA ASP A 110 1.94 -14.62 4.86
C ASP A 110 0.87 -13.53 5.09
N HIS A 111 0.38 -12.94 4.00
CA HIS A 111 -0.64 -11.90 4.00
C HIS A 111 -0.24 -10.65 4.78
N LYS A 112 1.07 -10.39 4.91
CA LYS A 112 1.64 -9.15 5.44
C LYS A 112 2.71 -8.58 4.52
N VAL A 113 2.74 -7.25 4.39
CA VAL A 113 3.80 -6.54 3.69
C VAL A 113 4.10 -5.25 4.42
N GLU A 114 5.36 -5.05 4.79
CA GLU A 114 5.89 -3.75 5.22
C GLU A 114 6.77 -3.16 4.12
N THR A 115 6.57 -1.88 3.80
CA THR A 115 7.41 -1.14 2.85
C THR A 115 7.67 0.26 3.35
N THR A 116 8.89 0.72 3.16
CA THR A 116 9.29 2.11 3.36
C THR A 116 9.26 2.86 2.03
N ILE A 117 8.62 4.03 2.06
CA ILE A 117 8.66 5.04 1.00
C ILE A 117 9.63 6.12 1.45
N ALA A 118 10.68 6.37 0.69
CA ALA A 118 11.64 7.44 0.96
C ALA A 118 11.79 8.38 -0.25
N VAL A 119 11.91 9.67 -0.01
CA VAL A 119 12.28 10.66 -1.05
C VAL A 119 13.72 11.12 -0.80
N LEU A 120 14.57 10.91 -1.81
CA LEU A 120 15.98 11.31 -1.81
C LEU A 120 16.20 12.76 -2.27
#